data_AF-A0A8H7KVY8-F1
#
_entry.id   AF-A0A8H7KVY8-F1
#
_cell.length_a   1.000
_cell.length_b   1.000
_cell.length_c   1.000
_cell.angle_alpha   90.00
_cell.angle_beta   90.00
_cell.angle_gamma   90.00
#
_symmetry.space_group_name_H-M   'P 1'
#
loop_
_entity.id
_entity.type
_entity.pdbx_description
1 polymer ?
#
loop_
_entity_poly.entity_id
_entity_poly.type
_entity_poly.pdbx_seq_one_letter_code
_entity_poly.pdbx_strand_id
1 'polypeptide(L)'
;MAVTYPCALVEWFVPCGEEPCEDTGMWVVEPEMDDEDSHIMSVIHLDSVVRGAHLIPVYGERFLARGTHFTETLDLFPAYFINKFADHHAYEIAF
;
A
#
# COMPACT_ATOMS: atom_id res chain seq x y z
N MET A 1 28.74 -23.57 -6.33
CA MET A 1 28.12 -22.39 -6.98
C MET A 1 26.91 -22.02 -6.14
N ALA A 2 26.79 -20.76 -5.71
CA ALA A 2 25.62 -20.31 -4.95
C ALA A 2 24.44 -20.09 -5.91
N VAL A 3 23.23 -20.48 -5.49
CA VAL A 3 22.00 -20.23 -6.25
C VAL A 3 21.39 -18.91 -5.76
N THR A 4 21.00 -18.04 -6.69
CA THR A 4 20.33 -16.78 -6.40
C THR A 4 18.84 -16.91 -6.70
N TYR A 5 18.00 -16.48 -5.77
CA TYR A 5 16.54 -16.47 -5.93
C TYR A 5 16.05 -15.02 -6.02
N PRO A 6 15.26 -14.65 -7.03
CA PRO A 6 14.68 -13.31 -7.11
C PRO A 6 13.53 -13.20 -6.11
N CYS A 7 13.70 -12.39 -5.08
CA CYS A 7 12.69 -12.17 -4.05
C CYS A 7 12.56 -10.69 -3.67
N ALA A 8 11.42 -10.36 -3.06
CA ALA A 8 11.15 -9.08 -2.43
C ALA A 8 10.61 -9.30 -1.02
N LEU A 9 10.98 -8.42 -0.10
CA LEU A 9 10.30 -8.26 1.19
C LEU A 9 9.11 -7.32 0.96
N VAL A 10 7.93 -7.73 1.40
CA VAL A 10 6.69 -6.94 1.28
C VAL A 10 6.06 -6.75 2.65
N GLU A 11 5.39 -5.62 2.81
CA GLU A 11 4.46 -5.33 3.90
C GLU A 11 3.04 -5.48 3.35
N TRP A 12 2.18 -6.11 4.13
CA TRP A 12 0.81 -6.39 3.71
C TRP A 12 -0.15 -5.26 4.11
N PHE A 13 -1.16 -5.09 3.28
CA PHE A 13 -2.25 -4.13 3.48
C PHE A 13 -3.57 -4.87 3.38
N VAL A 14 -4.53 -4.52 4.23
CA VAL A 14 -5.87 -5.10 4.26
C VAL A 14 -6.94 -4.02 3.98
N PRO A 15 -8.07 -4.37 3.34
CA PRO A 15 -9.17 -3.43 3.17
C PRO A 15 -9.74 -2.99 4.52
N CYS A 16 -9.97 -1.68 4.69
CA CYS A 16 -10.61 -1.14 5.89
C CYS A 16 -12.12 -1.45 5.97
N GLY A 17 -12.72 -1.99 4.91
CA GLY A 17 -14.15 -2.29 4.82
C GLY A 17 -14.49 -3.23 3.66
N GLU A 18 -15.78 -3.56 3.52
CA GLU A 18 -16.27 -4.50 2.50
C GLU A 18 -16.60 -3.83 1.16
N GLU A 19 -16.63 -2.50 1.11
CA GLU A 19 -17.02 -1.72 -0.07
C GLU A 19 -16.06 -0.55 -0.32
N PRO A 20 -15.92 -0.08 -1.57
CA PRO A 20 -15.17 1.14 -1.88
C PRO A 20 -15.77 2.39 -1.22
N CYS A 21 -14.94 3.41 -1.02
CA CYS A 21 -15.38 4.72 -0.53
C CYS A 21 -16.46 5.31 -1.45
N GLU A 22 -17.61 5.70 -0.89
CA GLU A 22 -18.77 6.19 -1.65
C GLU A 22 -18.47 7.43 -2.51
N ASP A 23 -17.64 8.35 -2.01
CA ASP A 23 -17.34 9.62 -2.69
C ASP A 23 -16.35 9.46 -3.85
N THR A 24 -15.43 8.51 -3.74
CA THR A 24 -14.28 8.38 -4.68
C THR A 24 -14.35 7.11 -5.54
N GLY A 25 -15.11 6.10 -5.10
CA GLY A 25 -15.14 4.77 -5.68
C GLY A 25 -13.82 4.01 -5.55
N MET A 26 -12.88 4.45 -4.71
CA MET A 26 -11.59 3.79 -4.45
C MET A 26 -11.66 2.94 -3.19
N TRP A 27 -10.93 1.82 -3.19
CA TRP A 27 -10.71 1.03 -1.97
C TRP A 27 -9.80 1.77 -1.01
N VAL A 28 -10.10 1.68 0.28
CA VAL A 28 -9.24 2.15 1.37
C VAL A 28 -8.60 0.92 2.01
N VAL A 29 -7.28 0.97 2.17
CA VAL A 29 -6.49 -0.08 2.81
C VAL A 29 -5.63 0.49 3.93
N GLU A 30 -5.34 -0.32 4.93
CA GLU A 30 -4.44 -0.02 6.05
C GLU A 30 -3.36 -1.10 6.16
N PRO A 31 -2.19 -0.80 6.74
CA PRO A 31 -1.18 -1.81 7.03
C PRO A 31 -1.78 -2.94 7.88
N GLU A 32 -1.50 -4.18 7.51
CA GLU A 32 -1.88 -5.33 8.33
C GLU A 32 -0.93 -5.42 9.53
N MET A 33 -1.49 -5.48 10.74
CA MET A 33 -0.74 -5.49 12.00
C MET A 33 -0.88 -6.85 12.70
N ASP A 34 0.18 -7.29 13.38
CA ASP A 34 0.12 -8.45 14.28
C ASP A 34 -0.37 -8.09 15.70
N ASP A 35 -0.44 -9.09 16.58
CA ASP A 35 -0.85 -8.93 17.97
C ASP A 35 0.10 -8.03 18.80
N GLU A 36 1.30 -7.72 18.27
CA GLU A 36 2.32 -6.88 18.89
C GLU A 36 2.39 -5.47 18.27
N ASP A 37 1.41 -5.08 17.45
CA ASP A 37 1.35 -3.78 16.76
C ASP A 37 2.52 -3.57 15.78
N SER A 38 2.99 -4.66 15.15
CA SER A 38 4.02 -4.64 14.10
C SER A 38 3.44 -4.98 12.73
N HIS A 39 4.00 -4.42 11.67
CA HIS A 39 3.56 -4.69 10.30
C HIS A 39 3.77 -6.16 9.94
N ILE A 40 2.73 -6.83 9.41
CA ILE A 40 2.86 -8.16 8.84
C ILE A 40 3.73 -8.06 7.58
N MET A 41 4.85 -8.79 7.58
CA MET A 41 5.77 -8.84 6.44
C MET A 41 5.94 -10.26 5.89
N SER A 42 6.30 -10.38 4.62
CA SER A 42 6.66 -11.66 4.01
C SER A 42 7.70 -11.52 2.91
N VAL A 43 8.47 -12.58 2.67
CA VAL A 43 9.34 -12.67 1.49
C VAL A 43 8.60 -13.41 0.39
N ILE A 44 8.37 -12.75 -0.74
CA ILE A 44 7.72 -13.32 -1.92
C ILE A 44 8.70 -13.44 -3.08
N HIS A 45 8.42 -14.35 -4.01
CA HIS A 45 9.15 -14.42 -5.28
C HIS A 45 8.75 -13.24 -6.17
N LEU A 46 9.69 -12.67 -6.95
CA LEU A 46 9.37 -11.51 -7.80
C LEU A 46 8.27 -11.81 -8.84
N ASP A 47 8.19 -13.04 -9.33
CA ASP A 47 7.14 -13.46 -10.27
C ASP A 47 5.72 -13.46 -9.66
N SER A 48 5.60 -13.35 -8.32
CA SER A 48 4.30 -13.18 -7.64
C SER A 48 3.78 -11.75 -7.73
N VAL A 49 4.62 -10.77 -8.11
CA VAL A 49 4.21 -9.37 -8.24
C VAL A 49 3.55 -9.16 -9.59
N VAL A 50 2.22 -8.98 -9.58
CA VAL A 50 1.47 -8.85 -10.83
C VAL A 50 1.63 -7.46 -11.44
N ARG A 51 1.56 -6.40 -10.62
CA ARG A 51 1.71 -5.01 -11.06
C ARG A 51 1.99 -4.05 -9.89
N GLY A 52 2.43 -2.84 -10.22
CA GLY A 52 2.42 -1.73 -9.27
C GLY A 52 1.03 -1.12 -9.09
N ALA A 53 0.69 -0.78 -7.85
CA ALA A 53 -0.48 0.03 -7.51
C ALA A 53 -0.01 1.34 -6.87
N HIS A 54 -0.72 2.44 -7.14
CA HIS A 54 -0.42 3.72 -6.52
C HIS A 54 -1.29 3.91 -5.27
N LEU A 55 -0.64 4.10 -4.13
CA LEU A 55 -1.28 4.39 -2.85
C LEU A 55 -1.27 5.90 -2.58
N ILE A 56 -2.44 6.48 -2.32
CA ILE A 56 -2.59 7.87 -1.90
C ILE A 56 -2.98 7.89 -0.43
N PRO A 57 -2.26 8.62 0.44
CA PRO A 57 -2.65 8.73 1.84
C PRO A 57 -4.08 9.25 2.04
N VAL A 58 -4.81 8.66 2.98
CA VAL A 58 -6.05 9.25 3.49
C VAL A 58 -5.66 10.40 4.42
N TYR A 59 -5.83 11.64 3.94
CA TYR A 59 -5.45 12.83 4.70
C TYR A 59 -6.46 13.13 5.82
N GLY A 60 -5.96 13.38 7.02
CA GLY A 60 -6.73 13.91 8.13
C GLY A 60 -6.73 15.44 8.19
N GLU A 61 -7.20 15.99 9.30
CA GLU A 61 -7.30 17.45 9.51
C GLU A 61 -5.98 18.13 9.92
N ARG A 62 -4.94 17.34 10.21
CA ARG A 62 -3.66 17.85 10.72
C ARG A 62 -2.69 18.15 9.59
N PHE A 63 -1.91 19.21 9.76
CA PHE A 63 -0.77 19.49 8.89
C PHE A 63 0.36 18.49 9.14
N LEU A 64 1.08 18.16 8.06
CA LEU A 64 2.33 17.41 8.15
C LEU A 64 3.38 18.17 8.95
N ALA A 65 4.21 17.43 9.68
CA ALA A 65 5.33 18.02 10.39
C ALA A 65 6.30 18.66 9.39
N ARG A 66 6.86 19.82 9.77
CA ARG A 66 7.91 20.44 8.95
C ARG A 66 9.12 19.52 8.91
N GLY A 67 9.53 19.14 7.69
CA GLY A 67 10.65 18.24 7.47
C GLY A 67 10.27 16.78 7.22
N THR A 68 8.98 16.43 7.20
CA THR A 68 8.52 15.13 6.72
C THR A 68 9.11 14.81 5.34
N HIS A 69 9.75 13.66 5.21
CA HIS A 69 10.37 13.24 3.95
C HIS A 69 9.40 12.35 3.15
N PHE A 70 9.38 12.50 1.83
CA PHE A 70 8.43 11.76 0.99
C PHE A 70 8.60 10.23 1.05
N THR A 71 9.78 9.74 1.44
CA THR A 71 10.04 8.30 1.59
C THR A 71 9.32 7.69 2.79
N GLU A 72 8.94 8.50 3.76
CA GLU A 72 8.23 8.05 4.97
C GLU A 72 6.71 7.98 4.74
N THR A 73 6.24 8.36 3.54
CA THR A 73 4.81 8.49 3.24
C THR A 73 4.03 7.20 3.47
N LEU A 74 4.63 6.02 3.30
CA LEU A 74 3.95 4.74 3.52
C LEU A 74 3.90 4.30 4.99
N ASP A 75 4.68 4.94 5.86
CA ASP A 75 4.73 4.65 7.29
C ASP A 75 3.97 5.70 8.13
N LEU A 76 3.74 6.90 7.55
CA LEU A 76 3.22 8.05 8.29
C LEU A 76 1.70 8.09 8.40
N PHE A 77 0.98 7.43 7.50
CA PHE A 77 -0.48 7.48 7.46
C PHE A 77 -1.07 6.12 7.81
N PRO A 78 -2.20 6.10 8.54
CA PRO A 78 -2.83 4.85 8.96
C PRO A 78 -3.54 4.14 7.80
N ALA A 79 -3.90 4.86 6.73
CA ALA A 79 -4.68 4.30 5.63
C ALA A 79 -4.40 5.01 4.31
N TYR A 80 -4.67 4.31 3.21
CA TYR A 80 -4.37 4.73 1.85
C TYR A 80 -5.51 4.34 0.90
N PHE A 81 -5.81 5.23 -0.05
CA PHE A 81 -6.63 4.92 -1.21
C PHE A 81 -5.80 4.19 -2.26
N ILE A 82 -6.34 3.10 -2.81
CA ILE A 82 -5.81 2.49 -4.02
C ILE A 82 -6.27 3.30 -5.22
N ASN A 83 -5.34 4.01 -5.85
CA ASN A 83 -5.65 4.89 -6.97
C ASN A 83 -5.77 4.10 -8.29
N LYS A 84 -7.00 3.76 -8.65
CA LYS A 84 -7.32 3.12 -9.94
C LYS A 84 -7.27 4.05 -11.16
N PHE A 85 -7.10 5.36 -10.94
CA PHE A 85 -6.99 6.38 -11.99
C PHE A 85 -5.52 6.75 -12.29
N ALA A 86 -4.58 6.26 -11.48
CA ALA A 86 -3.16 6.49 -11.70
C ALA A 86 -2.66 5.63 -12.86
N ASP A 87 -2.51 6.29 -13.99
CA ASP A 87 -1.75 5.86 -15.16
C ASP A 87 -2.41 4.80 -16.06
N HIS A 88 -2.43 5.12 -17.36
CA HIS A 88 -2.71 4.20 -18.46
C HIS A 88 -1.76 2.99 -18.43
N HIS A 89 -0.51 3.14 -17.98
CA HIS A 89 0.41 1.98 -17.87
C HIS A 89 0.03 1.01 -16.73
N ALA A 90 -0.96 1.37 -15.89
CA ALA A 90 -1.58 0.53 -14.89
C ALA A 90 -3.01 0.08 -15.30
N TYR A 91 -3.20 -0.49 -16.50
CA TYR A 91 -4.47 -1.11 -16.98
C TYR A 91 -5.03 -2.33 -16.18
N GLU A 92 -5.73 -2.06 -15.08
CA GLU A 92 -6.66 -2.94 -14.35
C GLU A 92 -6.15 -4.18 -13.58
N ILE A 93 -5.81 -4.01 -12.30
CA ILE A 93 -6.08 -4.98 -11.20
C ILE A 93 -6.61 -4.26 -9.93
N ALA A 94 -6.78 -2.93 -9.97
CA ALA A 94 -7.41 -2.17 -8.89
C ALA A 94 -8.85 -1.84 -9.33
N PHE A 95 -9.82 -2.59 -8.79
CA PHE A 95 -11.25 -2.53 -9.16
C PHE A 95 -11.92 -1.26 -8.60
#